data_AF-A0A3Q4MMM2-F1
#
_entry.id   AF-A0A3Q4MMM2-F1
#
_cell.length_a   1.000
_cell.length_b   1.000
_cell.length_c   1.000
_cell.angle_alpha   90.00
_cell.angle_beta   90.00
_cell.angle_gamma   90.00
#
_symmetry.space_group_name_H-M   'P 1'
#
loop_
_entity.id
_entity.type
_entity.pdbx_description
1 polymer ?
#
loop_
_entity_poly.entity_id
_entity_poly.type
_entity_poly.pdbx_seq_one_letter_code
_entity_poly.pdbx_strand_id
1 'polypeptide(L)'
;MALRSASVHSTILTGCKSPSSQTSSHKFSQISTPTRTATTGKMTSLSAKDKNTVKAFWAKVAGKEEQIGCDAVSRMLTVYPQTKIYFSHWKDLSPGSAPVKKHGATVMAAVTDAVSKIDDLTGALLSLSELHAFTLRVDPANFKVLSHNLLVVLSTMFPDDFTPEVHVAVDKVLAAVALALSEKYR
;
A
#
# COMPACT_ATOMS: atom_id res chain seq x y z
N MET A 1 58.02 -20.58 26.16
CA MET A 1 57.22 -19.68 27.01
C MET A 1 55.89 -19.46 26.29
N ALA A 2 55.01 -20.46 26.14
CA ALA A 2 54.24 -21.19 27.15
C ALA A 2 53.54 -20.26 28.14
N LEU A 3 52.20 -20.21 28.06
CA LEU A 3 51.21 -20.37 29.14
C LEU A 3 49.83 -19.94 28.55
N ARG A 4 48.97 -20.87 28.11
CA ARG A 4 47.96 -21.70 28.82
C ARG A 4 46.55 -21.16 28.50
N SER A 5 45.67 -21.93 27.83
CA SER A 5 44.73 -22.94 28.37
C SER A 5 43.57 -22.26 29.14
N ALA A 6 42.28 -22.57 28.99
CA ALA A 6 41.67 -23.88 28.75
C ALA A 6 40.24 -23.79 28.15
N SER A 7 39.88 -24.88 27.48
CA SER A 7 38.54 -25.36 27.13
C SER A 7 37.87 -26.02 28.35
N VAL A 8 36.54 -25.90 28.53
CA VAL A 8 35.62 -27.01 28.93
C VAL A 8 34.18 -26.56 28.59
N HIS A 9 33.48 -27.13 27.60
CA HIS A 9 32.58 -28.30 27.66
C HIS A 9 31.55 -28.35 28.82
N SER A 10 30.27 -28.33 28.40
CA SER A 10 29.09 -29.08 28.87
C SER A 10 28.94 -29.43 30.36
N THR A 11 27.78 -29.11 30.94
CA THR A 11 26.79 -30.12 31.41
C THR A 11 25.60 -29.41 32.08
N ILE A 12 24.42 -29.66 31.52
CA ILE A 12 23.10 -29.47 32.15
C ILE A 12 22.95 -30.50 33.27
N LEU A 13 22.38 -30.14 34.43
CA LEU A 13 21.35 -30.93 35.12
C LEU A 13 20.87 -30.29 36.45
N THR A 14 19.54 -30.12 36.50
CA THR A 14 18.62 -30.28 37.65
C THR A 14 18.80 -29.51 38.96
N GLY A 15 17.71 -28.89 39.42
CA GLY A 15 17.50 -28.63 40.83
C GLY A 15 16.31 -27.73 41.14
N CYS A 16 15.10 -28.31 41.21
CA CYS A 16 13.94 -27.68 41.85
C CYS A 16 14.26 -27.26 43.29
N LYS A 17 13.87 -26.04 43.68
CA LYS A 17 13.34 -25.72 45.03
C LYS A 17 12.73 -24.32 45.04
N SER A 18 11.43 -24.24 45.29
CA SER A 18 10.75 -23.03 45.73
C SER A 18 11.17 -22.68 47.16
N PRO A 19 11.21 -21.39 47.51
CA PRO A 19 10.65 -20.98 48.80
C PRO A 19 9.71 -19.77 48.70
N SER A 20 8.59 -19.96 49.39
CA SER A 20 7.66 -19.01 49.99
C SER A 20 8.09 -17.55 50.18
N SER A 21 7.18 -16.68 49.73
CA SER A 21 6.64 -15.49 50.41
C SER A 21 7.56 -14.65 51.30
N GLN A 22 7.98 -13.49 50.77
CA GLN A 22 7.97 -12.25 51.55
C GLN A 22 7.25 -11.16 50.76
N THR A 23 6.20 -10.65 51.39
CA THR A 23 5.35 -9.54 50.99
C THR A 23 6.10 -8.22 51.13
N SER A 24 6.17 -7.44 50.06
CA SER A 24 6.32 -5.98 50.17
C SER A 24 5.35 -5.31 49.20
N SER A 25 4.38 -4.61 49.80
CA SER A 25 3.35 -3.83 49.13
C SER A 25 3.97 -2.64 48.39
N HIS A 26 4.29 -2.83 47.11
CA HIS A 26 4.36 -1.71 46.19
C HIS A 26 2.99 -1.49 45.57
N LYS A 27 2.35 -0.40 46.01
CA LYS A 27 1.11 0.14 45.50
C LYS A 27 1.31 0.47 44.00
N PHE A 28 0.99 -0.49 43.14
CA PHE A 28 0.96 -0.28 41.70
C PHE A 28 -0.22 0.64 41.39
N SER A 29 0.08 1.92 41.20
CA SER A 29 -0.88 2.89 40.69
C SER A 29 -1.30 2.39 39.31
N GLN A 30 -2.55 1.93 39.22
CA GLN A 30 -3.21 1.59 37.96
C GLN A 30 -3.18 2.83 37.07
N ILE A 31 -2.19 2.91 36.18
CA ILE A 31 -2.28 3.79 35.02
C ILE A 31 -3.36 3.14 34.16
N SER A 32 -4.57 3.68 34.26
CA SER A 32 -5.64 3.42 33.32
C SER A 32 -5.13 3.79 31.94
N THR A 33 -4.72 2.78 31.17
CA THR A 33 -4.48 2.91 29.73
C THR A 33 -5.74 3.52 29.13
N PRO A 34 -5.68 4.64 28.41
CA PRO A 34 -6.84 5.12 27.68
C PRO A 34 -7.20 4.03 26.68
N THR A 35 -8.40 3.46 26.85
CA THR A 35 -9.02 2.60 25.85
C THR A 35 -8.89 3.33 24.52
N ARG A 36 -8.06 2.79 23.61
CA ARG A 36 -8.02 3.27 22.24
C ARG A 36 -9.42 3.01 21.70
N THR A 37 -10.27 4.02 21.74
CA THR A 37 -11.50 4.06 20.96
C THR A 37 -11.08 3.62 19.58
N ALA A 38 -11.65 2.51 19.12
CA ALA A 38 -11.56 2.14 17.72
C ALA A 38 -12.07 3.38 16.97
N THR A 39 -11.14 4.17 16.43
CA THR A 39 -11.48 5.08 15.35
C THR A 39 -11.87 4.14 14.24
N THR A 40 -13.15 3.82 14.16
CA THR A 40 -13.81 3.34 12.96
C THR A 40 -13.25 4.23 11.88
N GLY A 41 -12.36 3.66 11.05
CA GLY A 41 -11.58 4.43 10.09
C GLY A 41 -12.54 5.34 9.36
N LYS A 42 -12.27 6.65 9.39
CA LYS A 42 -13.03 7.66 8.66
C LYS A 42 -13.29 7.08 7.27
N MET A 43 -14.52 6.64 7.02
CA MET A 43 -14.91 6.06 5.74
C MET A 43 -14.43 7.04 4.68
N THR A 44 -13.73 6.53 3.67
CA THR A 44 -13.18 7.29 2.54
C THR A 44 -14.29 7.81 1.65
N SER A 45 -15.23 8.57 2.22
CA SER A 45 -16.27 9.26 1.48
C SER A 45 -15.62 10.46 0.79
N LEU A 46 -15.60 10.44 -0.53
CA LEU A 46 -15.12 11.54 -1.35
C LEU A 46 -16.12 12.70 -1.26
N SER A 47 -15.67 13.86 -0.78
CA SER A 47 -16.52 15.06 -0.79
C SER A 47 -16.72 15.57 -2.23
N ALA A 48 -17.74 16.40 -2.45
CA ALA A 48 -17.95 17.05 -3.74
C ALA A 48 -16.71 17.88 -4.17
N LYS A 49 -16.03 18.51 -3.20
CA LYS A 49 -14.77 19.22 -3.44
C LYS A 49 -13.68 18.26 -3.92
N ASP A 50 -13.47 17.14 -3.22
CA ASP A 50 -12.46 16.14 -3.62
C ASP A 50 -12.71 15.66 -5.06
N LYS A 51 -13.97 15.31 -5.38
CA LYS A 51 -14.36 14.85 -6.73
C LYS A 51 -14.10 15.90 -7.80
N ASN A 52 -14.50 17.14 -7.57
CA ASN A 52 -14.31 18.22 -8.53
C ASN A 52 -12.83 18.55 -8.73
N THR A 53 -12.05 18.57 -7.65
CA THR A 53 -10.60 18.77 -7.71
C THR A 53 -9.93 17.68 -8.53
N VAL A 54 -10.27 16.40 -8.31
CA VAL A 54 -9.69 15.30 -9.09
C VAL A 54 -10.12 15.37 -10.55
N LYS A 55 -11.41 15.62 -10.86
CA LYS A 55 -11.87 15.75 -12.26
C LYS A 55 -11.14 16.89 -12.99
N ALA A 56 -10.96 18.04 -12.33
CA ALA A 56 -10.24 19.18 -12.90
C ALA A 56 -8.76 18.86 -13.15
N PHE A 57 -8.09 18.21 -12.19
CA PHE A 57 -6.71 17.77 -12.36
C PHE A 57 -6.56 16.69 -13.44
N TRP A 58 -7.51 15.75 -13.52
CA TRP A 58 -7.47 14.66 -14.50
C TRP A 58 -7.55 15.13 -15.95
N ALA A 59 -8.15 16.29 -16.20
CA ALA A 59 -8.11 16.92 -17.53
C ALA A 59 -6.67 17.26 -17.98
N LYS A 60 -5.72 17.44 -17.05
CA LYS A 60 -4.28 17.65 -17.34
C LYS A 60 -3.53 16.33 -17.58
N VAL A 61 -4.05 15.23 -17.03
CA VAL A 61 -3.51 13.87 -17.20
C VAL A 61 -3.76 13.35 -18.62
N ALA A 62 -4.82 13.83 -19.27
CA ALA A 62 -5.20 13.44 -20.62
C ALA A 62 -4.03 13.53 -21.63
N GLY A 63 -3.79 12.45 -22.36
CA GLY A 63 -2.72 12.31 -23.35
C GLY A 63 -1.35 11.93 -22.77
N LYS A 64 -1.24 11.72 -21.45
CA LYS A 64 0.00 11.33 -20.75
C LYS A 64 -0.13 10.01 -20.00
N GLU A 65 -1.27 9.32 -20.11
CA GLU A 65 -1.63 8.14 -19.35
C GLU A 65 -0.62 7.00 -19.52
N GLU A 66 -0.17 6.74 -20.75
CA GLU A 66 0.79 5.67 -21.03
C GLU A 66 2.13 5.92 -20.32
N GLN A 67 2.62 7.16 -20.36
CA GLN A 67 3.86 7.55 -19.69
C GLN A 67 3.71 7.47 -18.17
N ILE A 68 2.63 8.03 -17.62
CA ILE A 68 2.36 8.00 -16.18
C ILE A 68 2.28 6.56 -15.68
N GLY A 69 1.56 5.71 -16.38
CA GLY A 69 1.41 4.30 -16.03
C GLY A 69 2.72 3.53 -16.12
N CYS A 70 3.50 3.75 -17.18
CA CYS A 70 4.83 3.17 -17.35
C CYS A 70 5.76 3.55 -16.18
N ASP A 71 5.82 4.83 -15.85
CA ASP A 71 6.71 5.33 -14.78
C ASP A 71 6.27 4.82 -13.41
N ALA A 72 4.96 4.78 -13.14
CA ALA A 72 4.43 4.31 -11.86
C ALA A 72 4.70 2.81 -11.65
N VAL A 73 4.47 1.98 -12.68
CA VAL A 73 4.76 0.54 -12.61
C VAL A 73 6.28 0.29 -12.55
N SER A 74 7.07 1.04 -13.32
CA SER A 74 8.54 0.96 -13.27
C SER A 74 9.07 1.25 -11.87
N ARG A 75 8.57 2.33 -11.23
CA ARG A 75 8.92 2.69 -9.84
C ARG A 75 8.47 1.63 -8.85
N MET A 76 7.24 1.12 -8.97
CA MET A 76 6.73 0.06 -8.12
C MET A 76 7.64 -1.18 -8.15
N LEU A 77 7.97 -1.67 -9.35
CA LEU A 77 8.81 -2.87 -9.50
C LEU A 77 10.25 -2.63 -9.00
N THR A 78 10.74 -1.40 -9.07
CA THR A 78 12.12 -1.06 -8.63
C THR A 78 12.20 -0.88 -7.11
N VAL A 79 11.31 -0.07 -6.54
CA VAL A 79 11.35 0.36 -5.13
C VAL A 79 10.68 -0.66 -4.21
N TYR A 80 9.74 -1.45 -4.73
CA TYR A 80 8.98 -2.46 -3.99
C TYR A 80 9.16 -3.83 -4.65
N PRO A 81 10.37 -4.44 -4.56
CA PRO A 81 10.71 -5.66 -5.30
C PRO A 81 9.82 -6.86 -4.95
N GLN A 82 9.19 -6.88 -3.77
CA GLN A 82 8.20 -7.90 -3.39
C GLN A 82 6.99 -7.93 -4.33
N THR A 83 6.68 -6.83 -5.03
CA THR A 83 5.57 -6.78 -6.00
C THR A 83 5.87 -7.56 -7.28
N LYS A 84 7.15 -7.87 -7.57
CA LYS A 84 7.56 -8.59 -8.78
C LYS A 84 6.98 -10.01 -8.86
N ILE A 85 6.57 -10.60 -7.74
CA ILE A 85 6.00 -11.95 -7.71
C ILE A 85 4.75 -12.07 -8.60
N TYR A 86 3.97 -11.00 -8.74
CA TYR A 86 2.76 -10.96 -9.57
C TYR A 86 3.07 -10.88 -11.07
N PHE A 87 4.31 -10.58 -11.43
CA PHE A 87 4.78 -10.33 -12.80
C PHE A 87 5.89 -11.30 -13.23
N SER A 88 6.07 -12.41 -12.53
CA SER A 88 7.11 -13.42 -12.81
C SER A 88 7.05 -14.04 -14.21
N HIS A 89 5.89 -13.93 -14.87
CA HIS A 89 5.67 -14.37 -16.25
C HIS A 89 6.22 -13.38 -17.30
N TRP A 90 6.61 -12.16 -16.91
CA TRP A 90 7.24 -11.20 -17.82
C TRP A 90 8.73 -11.50 -17.97
N LYS A 91 9.19 -11.55 -19.23
CA LYS A 91 10.60 -11.78 -19.56
C LYS A 91 11.50 -10.59 -19.18
N ASP A 92 10.94 -9.39 -19.13
CA ASP A 92 11.67 -8.15 -18.86
C ASP A 92 10.87 -7.22 -17.94
N LEU A 93 11.35 -7.07 -16.71
CA LEU A 93 10.77 -6.23 -15.66
C LEU A 93 11.52 -4.90 -15.52
N SER A 94 12.44 -4.58 -16.42
CA SER A 94 13.20 -3.33 -16.37
C SER A 94 12.28 -2.12 -16.58
N PRO A 95 12.62 -0.96 -15.98
CA PRO A 95 11.90 0.28 -16.24
C PRO A 95 11.76 0.58 -17.73
N GLY A 96 10.54 0.89 -18.17
CA GLY A 96 10.27 1.21 -19.58
C GLY A 96 10.27 0.04 -20.56
N SER A 97 10.38 -1.20 -20.08
CA SER A 97 10.23 -2.39 -20.92
C SER A 97 8.85 -2.45 -21.59
N ALA A 98 8.74 -3.18 -22.71
CA ALA A 98 7.48 -3.36 -23.43
C ALA A 98 6.32 -3.87 -22.55
N PRO A 99 6.48 -4.93 -21.72
CA PRO A 99 5.40 -5.38 -20.85
C PRO A 99 5.04 -4.36 -19.76
N VAL A 100 6.02 -3.64 -19.21
CA VAL A 100 5.78 -2.57 -18.22
C VAL A 100 4.96 -1.43 -18.82
N LYS A 101 5.32 -0.97 -20.03
CA LYS A 101 4.56 0.06 -20.76
C LYS A 101 3.12 -0.38 -21.03
N LYS A 102 2.96 -1.58 -21.59
CA LYS A 102 1.64 -2.13 -21.91
C LYS A 102 0.74 -2.24 -20.69
N HIS A 103 1.27 -2.76 -19.58
CA HIS A 103 0.50 -2.89 -18.36
C HIS A 103 0.24 -1.54 -17.69
N GLY A 104 1.21 -0.63 -17.70
CA GLY A 104 1.04 0.75 -17.23
C GLY A 104 -0.11 1.47 -17.94
N ALA A 105 -0.22 1.32 -19.26
CA ALA A 105 -1.35 1.84 -20.03
C ALA A 105 -2.69 1.22 -19.59
N THR A 106 -2.72 -0.10 -19.33
CA THR A 106 -3.92 -0.79 -18.84
C THR A 106 -4.34 -0.28 -17.45
N VAL A 107 -3.39 -0.09 -16.54
CA VAL A 107 -3.62 0.47 -15.21
C VAL A 107 -4.21 1.88 -15.34
N MET A 108 -3.59 2.75 -16.12
CA MET A 108 -4.06 4.13 -16.24
C MET A 108 -5.39 4.25 -16.97
N ALA A 109 -5.69 3.37 -17.94
CA ALA A 109 -7.02 3.30 -18.52
C ALA A 109 -8.10 2.99 -17.47
N ALA A 110 -7.84 2.02 -16.58
CA ALA A 110 -8.76 1.67 -15.50
C ALA A 110 -8.91 2.80 -14.46
N VAL A 111 -7.82 3.48 -14.09
CA VAL A 111 -7.87 4.63 -13.17
C VAL A 111 -8.63 5.81 -13.79
N THR A 112 -8.40 6.10 -15.07
CA THR A 112 -9.13 7.16 -15.79
C THR A 112 -10.62 6.85 -15.88
N ASP A 113 -10.99 5.61 -16.19
CA ASP A 113 -12.40 5.19 -16.18
C ASP A 113 -13.01 5.32 -14.79
N ALA A 114 -12.30 4.91 -13.74
CA ALA A 114 -12.73 5.06 -12.35
C ALA A 114 -12.96 6.54 -11.95
N VAL A 115 -12.08 7.46 -12.37
CA VAL A 115 -12.26 8.90 -12.13
C VAL A 115 -13.49 9.44 -12.87
N SER A 116 -13.80 8.92 -14.07
CA SER A 116 -15.03 9.29 -14.79
C SER A 116 -16.29 8.81 -14.05
N LYS A 117 -16.20 7.68 -13.34
CA LYS A 117 -17.27 7.04 -12.57
C LYS A 117 -17.11 7.22 -11.04
N ILE A 118 -16.48 8.31 -10.61
CA ILE A 118 -16.08 8.55 -9.21
C ILE A 118 -17.25 8.55 -8.19
N ASP A 119 -18.49 8.64 -8.67
CA ASP A 119 -19.70 8.58 -7.85
C ASP A 119 -20.11 7.15 -7.47
N ASP A 120 -19.69 6.14 -8.24
CA ASP A 120 -19.90 4.72 -7.97
C ASP A 120 -18.66 3.89 -8.36
N LEU A 121 -17.62 3.95 -7.53
CA LEU A 121 -16.37 3.22 -7.76
C LEU A 121 -16.55 1.71 -7.60
N THR A 122 -17.39 1.26 -6.66
CA THR A 122 -17.63 -0.17 -6.41
C THR A 122 -18.30 -0.83 -7.61
N GLY A 123 -19.35 -0.21 -8.17
CA GLY A 123 -19.97 -0.70 -9.40
C GLY A 123 -19.03 -0.63 -10.60
N ALA A 124 -18.30 0.48 -10.76
CA ALA A 124 -17.37 0.67 -11.87
C ALA A 124 -16.23 -0.36 -11.92
N LEU A 125 -15.71 -0.75 -10.75
CA LEU A 125 -14.53 -1.61 -10.63
C LEU A 125 -14.87 -3.07 -10.31
N LEU A 126 -16.15 -3.45 -10.30
CA LEU A 126 -16.61 -4.77 -9.87
C LEU A 126 -15.88 -5.93 -10.58
N SER A 127 -15.88 -5.95 -11.91
CA SER A 127 -15.21 -7.01 -12.69
C SER A 127 -13.69 -7.00 -12.47
N LEU A 128 -13.10 -5.84 -12.24
CA LEU A 128 -11.67 -5.73 -11.95
C LEU A 128 -11.35 -6.23 -10.54
N SER A 129 -12.24 -6.02 -9.58
CA SER A 129 -12.15 -6.60 -8.24
C SER A 129 -12.19 -8.12 -8.29
N GLU A 130 -13.14 -8.71 -9.03
CA GLU A 130 -13.23 -10.17 -9.22
C GLU A 130 -11.96 -10.75 -9.86
N LEU A 131 -11.45 -10.08 -10.89
CA LEU A 131 -10.19 -10.48 -11.55
C LEU A 131 -9.02 -10.48 -10.55
N HIS A 132 -8.87 -9.41 -9.78
CA HIS A 132 -7.77 -9.29 -8.82
C HIS A 132 -7.91 -10.26 -7.64
N ALA A 133 -9.14 -10.49 -7.16
CA ALA A 133 -9.42 -11.36 -6.02
C ALA A 133 -9.28 -12.84 -6.36
N PHE A 134 -9.91 -13.30 -7.44
CA PHE A 134 -10.07 -14.74 -7.69
C PHE A 134 -9.01 -15.31 -8.64
N THR A 135 -8.62 -14.53 -9.66
CA THR A 135 -7.69 -14.98 -10.71
C THR A 135 -6.26 -14.58 -10.39
N LEU A 136 -6.00 -13.28 -10.18
CA LEU A 136 -4.65 -12.77 -9.96
C LEU A 136 -4.19 -12.95 -8.52
N ARG A 137 -5.14 -13.00 -7.57
CA ARG A 137 -4.93 -13.16 -6.12
C ARG A 137 -3.89 -12.20 -5.57
N VAL A 138 -3.96 -10.95 -6.00
CA VAL A 138 -3.04 -9.89 -5.55
C VAL A 138 -3.36 -9.56 -4.09
N ASP A 139 -2.39 -9.54 -3.17
CA ASP A 139 -2.68 -9.11 -1.80
C ASP A 139 -3.16 -7.63 -1.81
N PRO A 140 -4.34 -7.30 -1.25
CA PRO A 140 -4.88 -5.94 -1.22
C PRO A 140 -3.91 -4.89 -0.68
N ALA A 141 -2.96 -5.28 0.18
CA ALA A 141 -1.92 -4.41 0.69
C ALA A 141 -1.00 -3.85 -0.42
N ASN A 142 -0.98 -4.43 -1.62
CA ASN A 142 -0.18 -3.92 -2.74
C ASN A 142 -0.89 -2.81 -3.55
N PHE A 143 -2.22 -2.66 -3.45
CA PHE A 143 -2.91 -1.56 -4.15
C PHE A 143 -2.41 -0.19 -3.67
N LYS A 144 -2.23 -0.02 -2.35
CA LYS A 144 -1.67 1.22 -1.79
C LYS A 144 -0.24 1.50 -2.25
N VAL A 145 0.53 0.45 -2.58
CA VAL A 145 1.89 0.60 -3.12
C VAL A 145 1.83 1.23 -4.50
N LEU A 146 0.97 0.72 -5.37
CA LEU A 146 0.78 1.31 -6.70
C LEU A 146 0.20 2.73 -6.61
N SER A 147 -0.79 2.96 -5.74
CA SER A 147 -1.37 4.29 -5.47
C SER A 147 -0.29 5.31 -5.08
N HIS A 148 0.62 4.93 -4.18
CA HIS A 148 1.72 5.80 -3.79
C HIS A 148 2.68 6.12 -4.95
N ASN A 149 3.04 5.13 -5.77
CA ASN A 149 3.90 5.35 -6.93
C ASN A 149 3.21 6.24 -7.99
N LEU A 150 1.89 6.14 -8.15
CA LEU A 150 1.11 7.07 -8.99
C LEU A 150 1.19 8.51 -8.46
N LEU A 151 1.00 8.72 -7.14
CA LEU A 151 1.13 10.06 -6.54
C LEU A 151 2.50 10.69 -6.81
N VAL A 152 3.58 9.90 -6.67
CA VAL A 152 4.95 10.38 -6.94
C VAL A 152 5.13 10.77 -8.40
N VAL A 153 4.59 9.99 -9.35
CA VAL A 153 4.70 10.29 -10.78
C VAL A 153 3.87 11.52 -11.13
N LEU A 154 2.63 11.61 -10.65
CA LEU A 154 1.77 12.78 -10.87
C LEU A 154 2.40 14.06 -10.30
N SER A 155 2.97 14.02 -9.10
CA SER A 155 3.65 15.20 -8.52
C SER A 155 4.91 15.60 -9.31
N THR A 156 5.62 14.62 -9.89
CA THR A 156 6.84 14.88 -10.66
C THR A 156 6.52 15.44 -12.06
N MET A 157 5.45 14.96 -12.69
CA MET A 157 5.06 15.35 -14.05
C MET A 157 4.26 16.64 -14.11
N PHE A 158 3.62 17.04 -13.01
CA PHE A 158 2.76 18.21 -12.92
C PHE A 158 3.11 19.08 -11.70
N PRO A 159 4.37 19.53 -11.54
CA PRO A 159 4.81 20.20 -10.31
C PRO A 159 4.02 21.48 -10.00
N ASP A 160 3.57 22.21 -11.02
CA ASP A 160 2.81 23.46 -10.85
C ASP A 160 1.31 23.22 -10.61
N ASP A 161 0.75 22.11 -11.12
CA ASP A 161 -0.68 21.78 -10.98
C ASP A 161 -0.96 20.84 -9.78
N PHE A 162 0.04 20.10 -9.29
CA PHE A 162 -0.11 19.11 -8.21
C PHE A 162 0.02 19.77 -6.83
N THR A 163 -0.89 20.69 -6.55
CA THR A 163 -0.94 21.44 -5.28
C THR A 163 -1.24 20.52 -4.09
N PRO A 164 -1.05 20.97 -2.83
CA PRO A 164 -1.42 20.20 -1.64
C PRO A 164 -2.89 19.75 -1.64
N GLU A 165 -3.81 20.58 -2.15
CA GLU A 165 -5.23 20.26 -2.28
C GLU A 165 -5.47 19.16 -3.30
N VAL A 166 -4.79 19.21 -4.46
CA VAL A 166 -4.85 18.16 -5.48
C VAL A 166 -4.28 16.87 -4.92
N HIS A 167 -3.13 16.92 -4.23
CA HIS A 167 -2.52 15.75 -3.62
C HIS A 167 -3.49 15.05 -2.67
N VAL A 168 -4.08 15.78 -1.72
CA VAL A 168 -5.05 15.19 -0.77
C VAL A 168 -6.26 14.60 -1.49
N ALA A 169 -6.79 15.28 -2.51
CA ALA A 169 -7.94 14.80 -3.25
C ALA A 169 -7.63 13.52 -4.06
N VAL A 170 -6.48 13.48 -4.75
CA VAL A 170 -6.03 12.31 -5.52
C VAL A 170 -5.72 11.14 -4.62
N ASP A 171 -5.04 11.36 -3.48
CA ASP A 171 -4.74 10.30 -2.50
C ASP A 171 -6.02 9.63 -1.99
N LYS A 172 -7.04 10.44 -1.62
CA LYS A 172 -8.35 9.91 -1.23
C LYS A 172 -9.02 9.10 -2.33
N VAL A 173 -8.99 9.58 -3.59
CA VAL A 173 -9.58 8.85 -4.72
C VAL A 173 -8.86 7.53 -4.96
N LEU A 174 -7.54 7.51 -4.95
CA LEU A 174 -6.75 6.30 -5.11
C LEU A 174 -6.97 5.31 -3.94
N ALA A 175 -7.17 5.80 -2.72
CA ALA A 175 -7.56 4.98 -1.59
C ALA A 175 -8.96 4.37 -1.77
N ALA A 176 -9.92 5.15 -2.28
CA ALA A 176 -11.26 4.65 -2.59
C ALA A 176 -11.26 3.64 -3.75
N VAL A 177 -10.42 3.84 -4.77
CA VAL A 177 -10.19 2.86 -5.85
C VAL A 177 -9.59 1.57 -5.29
N ALA A 178 -8.58 1.64 -4.43
CA ALA A 178 -7.98 0.47 -3.79
C ALA A 178 -9.01 -0.30 -2.93
N LEU A 179 -9.87 0.42 -2.22
CA LEU A 179 -10.96 -0.18 -1.45
C LEU A 179 -11.96 -0.90 -2.38
N ALA A 180 -12.40 -0.26 -3.45
CA ALA A 180 -13.31 -0.85 -4.43
C ALA A 180 -12.71 -2.08 -5.14
N LEU A 181 -11.42 -2.06 -5.49
CA LEU A 181 -10.72 -3.23 -6.01
C LEU A 181 -10.65 -4.39 -5.01
N SER A 182 -10.67 -4.08 -3.71
CA SER A 182 -10.61 -5.06 -2.62
C SER A 182 -11.98 -5.64 -2.25
N GLU A 183 -13.07 -5.20 -2.88
CA GLU A 183 -14.44 -5.54 -2.49
C GLU A 183 -14.72 -7.05 -2.50
N LYS A 184 -14.21 -7.79 -3.50
CA LYS A 184 -14.48 -9.22 -3.70
C LYS A 184 -13.50 -10.18 -3.02
N TYR A 185 -12.64 -9.68 -2.14
CA TYR A 185 -11.63 -10.49 -1.46
C TYR A 185 -12.18 -11.32 -0.29
N ARG A 186 -13.39 -11.04 0.18
CA ARG A 186 -14.02 -11.68 1.34
C ARG A 186 -15.52 -11.83 1.18
#